data_AF-A0A948KD31-F1
#
_entry.id   AF-A0A948KD31-F1
#
_cell.length_a   1.000
_cell.length_b   1.000
_cell.length_c   1.000
_cell.angle_alpha   90.00
_cell.angle_beta   90.00
_cell.angle_gamma   90.00
#
_symmetry.space_group_name_H-M   'P 1'
#
loop_
_entity.id
_entity.type
_entity.pdbx_description
1 polymer ?
#
loop_
_entity_poly.entity_id
_entity_poly.type
_entity_poly.pdbx_seq_one_letter_code
_entity_poly.pdbx_strand_id
1 'polypeptide(L)'
;MKQELNHYNKYTKGPKEGQPKTLTDRVIRFLIEGLKKTELPSKNQYRKFPGSKPDSFYWVGNAGACRVGKNISGSFSMSSQVHLNMKLWERKEGLK
;
A
#
# COMPACT_ATOMS: atom_id res chain seq x y z
N MET A 1 26.15 -1.57 -38.10
CA MET A 1 25.31 -2.06 -37.00
C MET A 1 25.22 -0.99 -35.93
N LYS A 2 24.09 -0.30 -35.78
CA LYS A 2 23.87 0.66 -34.68
C LYS A 2 22.67 0.16 -33.88
N GLN A 3 22.96 -0.19 -32.62
CA GLN A 3 22.01 -0.71 -31.65
C GLN A 3 20.94 0.32 -31.33
N GLU A 4 19.73 -0.20 -31.14
CA GLU A 4 18.48 0.53 -30.98
C GLU A 4 18.50 1.46 -29.77
N LEU A 5 18.04 2.69 -30.01
CA LEU A 5 17.74 3.68 -28.99
C LEU A 5 16.64 3.16 -28.07
N ASN A 6 17.00 2.93 -26.81
CA ASN A 6 16.19 3.03 -25.59
C ASN A 6 14.68 3.27 -25.83
N HIS A 7 13.93 2.17 -25.92
CA HIS A 7 12.48 2.19 -25.69
C HIS A 7 12.22 2.59 -24.25
N TYR A 8 12.08 3.89 -24.00
CA TYR A 8 11.40 4.38 -22.81
C TYR A 8 9.96 3.89 -22.89
N ASN A 9 9.66 2.81 -22.18
CA ASN A 9 8.30 2.40 -21.88
C ASN A 9 7.64 3.52 -21.08
N LYS A 10 7.06 4.50 -21.79
CA LYS A 10 6.07 5.43 -21.26
C LYS A 10 4.95 4.55 -20.71
N TYR A 11 4.82 4.47 -19.39
CA TYR A 11 3.66 3.88 -18.73
C TYR A 11 2.43 4.81 -18.96
N THR A 12 1.98 4.93 -20.22
CA THR A 12 0.79 5.67 -20.62
C THR A 12 -0.43 4.77 -20.53
N LYS A 13 -0.85 4.48 -19.31
CA LYS A 13 -2.23 4.17 -18.94
C LYS A 13 -2.31 4.40 -17.44
N GLY A 14 -2.94 5.51 -17.05
CA GLY A 14 -3.31 5.72 -15.66
C GLY A 14 -4.13 4.54 -15.13
N PRO A 15 -4.26 4.39 -13.81
CA PRO A 15 -5.08 3.33 -13.22
C PRO A 15 -6.48 3.33 -13.84
N LYS A 16 -6.97 2.14 -14.23
CA LYS A 16 -8.31 1.98 -14.79
C LYS A 16 -9.36 2.55 -13.84
N GLU A 17 -10.51 2.96 -14.36
CA GLU A 17 -11.63 3.44 -13.54
C GLU A 17 -11.98 2.41 -12.44
N GLY A 18 -12.04 2.86 -11.18
CA GLY A 18 -12.20 2.00 -10.00
C GLY A 18 -10.90 1.41 -9.41
N GLN A 19 -9.74 1.58 -10.05
CA GLN A 19 -8.45 1.15 -9.48
C GLN A 19 -7.82 2.25 -8.62
N PRO A 20 -7.14 1.90 -7.52
CA PRO A 20 -6.52 2.89 -6.65
C PRO A 20 -5.43 3.69 -7.39
N LYS A 21 -5.54 5.02 -7.32
CA LYS A 21 -4.71 5.93 -8.12
C LYS A 21 -3.30 6.09 -7.58
N THR A 22 -3.18 6.13 -6.25
CA THR A 22 -1.90 6.34 -5.56
C THR A 22 -1.42 5.07 -4.89
N LEU A 23 -0.11 5.00 -4.61
CA LEU A 23 0.45 3.91 -3.81
C LEU A 23 -0.20 3.83 -2.42
N THR A 24 -0.57 4.98 -1.85
CA THR A 24 -1.34 5.07 -0.60
C THR A 24 -2.67 4.36 -0.73
N ASP A 25 -3.46 4.66 -1.77
CA ASP A 25 -4.77 4.03 -1.98
C ASP A 25 -4.64 2.52 -2.20
N ARG A 26 -3.59 2.07 -2.91
CA ARG A 26 -3.33 0.64 -3.12
C ARG A 26 -3.01 -0.08 -1.81
N VAL A 27 -2.19 0.52 -0.95
CA VAL A 27 -1.89 -0.02 0.38
C VAL A 27 -3.15 -0.08 1.23
N ILE A 28 -3.97 0.97 1.23
CA ILE A 28 -5.22 1.01 1.98
C ILE A 28 -6.18 -0.07 1.50
N ARG A 29 -6.35 -0.18 0.18
CA ARG A 29 -7.15 -1.24 -0.43
C ARG A 29 -6.64 -2.63 -0.04
N PHE A 30 -5.34 -2.86 -0.07
CA PHE A 30 -4.76 -4.13 0.38
C PHE A 30 -5.04 -4.42 1.86
N LEU A 31 -4.96 -3.42 2.74
CA LEU A 31 -5.31 -3.60 4.14
C LEU A 31 -6.81 -3.95 4.30
N ILE A 32 -7.70 -3.28 3.59
CA ILE A 32 -9.15 -3.49 3.69
C ILE A 32 -9.58 -4.79 3.01
N GLU A 33 -9.23 -4.99 1.76
CA GLU A 33 -9.70 -6.12 0.96
C GLU A 33 -8.84 -7.37 1.15
N GLY A 34 -7.52 -7.20 1.19
CA GLY A 34 -6.56 -8.30 1.29
C GLY A 34 -6.39 -8.82 2.72
N LEU A 35 -6.29 -7.91 3.70
CA LEU A 35 -6.14 -8.27 5.11
C LEU A 35 -7.42 -8.12 5.94
N LYS A 36 -8.55 -7.77 5.32
CA LYS A 36 -9.86 -7.62 5.98
C LYS A 36 -9.82 -6.68 7.19
N LYS A 37 -9.05 -5.60 7.08
CA LYS A 37 -8.90 -4.60 8.14
C LYS A 37 -9.91 -3.48 7.97
N THR A 38 -10.55 -3.09 9.06
CA THR A 38 -11.39 -1.90 9.09
C THR A 38 -10.54 -0.67 9.32
N GLU A 39 -10.82 0.41 8.59
CA GLU A 39 -10.18 1.68 8.87
C GLU A 39 -10.69 2.28 10.18
N LEU A 40 -9.78 2.85 10.96
CA LEU A 40 -10.07 3.55 12.19
C LEU A 40 -9.90 5.06 12.00
N PRO A 41 -10.71 5.88 12.69
CA PRO A 41 -10.53 7.32 12.69
C PRO A 41 -9.13 7.67 13.21
N SER A 42 -8.46 8.59 12.52
CA SER A 42 -7.16 9.10 12.90
C SER A 42 -7.19 10.63 12.90
N LYS A 43 -6.68 11.23 13.98
CA LYS A 43 -6.49 12.68 14.10
C LYS A 43 -5.18 13.17 13.46
N ASN A 44 -4.32 12.22 13.04
CA ASN A 44 -2.99 12.50 12.52
C ASN A 44 -2.99 12.37 10.99
N GLN A 45 -1.91 12.83 10.35
CA GLN A 45 -1.69 12.72 8.89
C GLN A 45 -1.69 11.26 8.36
N TYR A 46 -1.64 10.27 9.26
CA TYR A 46 -1.65 8.86 8.93
C TYR A 46 -3.05 8.27 9.10
N ARG A 47 -3.51 7.48 8.14
CA ARG A 47 -4.69 6.61 8.30
C ARG A 47 -4.33 5.43 9.20
N LYS A 48 -5.27 4.99 10.03
CA LYS A 48 -5.03 4.01 11.09
C LYS A 48 -5.84 2.74 10.84
N PHE A 49 -5.25 1.57 11.01
CA PHE A 49 -5.92 0.26 10.87
C PHE A 49 -5.50 -0.68 12.01
N PRO A 50 -6.33 -1.66 12.42
CA PRO A 50 -5.99 -2.58 13.49
C PRO A 50 -4.85 -3.54 13.08
N GLY A 51 -3.89 -3.67 13.98
CA GLY A 51 -2.73 -4.56 13.87
C GLY A 51 -3.09 -6.04 14.06
N SER A 52 -2.06 -6.88 14.14
CA SER A 52 -2.22 -8.31 14.48
C SER A 52 -2.11 -8.59 15.98
N LYS A 53 -1.54 -7.67 16.75
CA LYS A 53 -1.43 -7.76 18.21
C LYS A 53 -2.43 -6.80 18.86
N PRO A 54 -2.90 -7.10 20.09
CA PRO A 54 -3.67 -6.15 20.90
C PRO A 54 -2.92 -4.80 20.98
N ASP A 55 -3.67 -3.71 20.84
CA ASP A 55 -3.17 -2.32 20.86
C ASP A 55 -2.10 -1.98 19.79
N SER A 56 -1.87 -2.84 18.81
CA SER A 56 -1.01 -2.54 17.66
C SER A 56 -1.84 -1.99 16.51
N PHE A 57 -1.29 -1.05 15.76
CA PHE A 57 -1.96 -0.44 14.61
C PHE A 57 -1.02 -0.34 13.42
N TYR A 58 -1.58 -0.50 12.22
CA TYR A 58 -0.95 -0.05 10.99
C TYR A 58 -1.23 1.44 10.80
N TRP A 59 -0.20 2.20 10.51
CA TRP A 59 -0.24 3.63 10.23
C TRP A 59 0.18 3.83 8.78
N VAL A 60 -0.77 4.24 7.94
CA VAL A 60 -0.54 4.47 6.51
C VAL A 60 -0.47 5.97 6.25
N GLY A 61 0.70 6.45 5.87
CA GLY A 61 0.95 7.85 5.52
C GLY A 61 1.01 8.06 4.01
N ASN A 62 1.53 9.24 3.65
CA ASN A 62 1.71 9.62 2.25
C ASN A 62 2.66 8.70 1.51
N ALA A 63 2.50 8.63 0.18
CA ALA A 63 3.26 7.76 -0.72
C ALA A 63 3.27 6.27 -0.29
N GLY A 64 2.21 5.81 0.38
CA GLY A 64 2.08 4.44 0.88
C GLY A 64 3.06 4.06 1.99
N ALA A 65 3.65 5.03 2.69
CA ALA A 65 4.46 4.75 3.87
C ALA A 65 3.63 4.00 4.91
N CYS A 66 4.07 2.83 5.33
CA CYS A 66 3.34 2.00 6.29
C CYS A 66 4.22 1.71 7.50
N ARG A 67 3.69 1.93 8.70
CA ARG A 67 4.37 1.64 9.97
C ARG A 67 3.48 0.81 10.87
N VAL A 68 4.07 0.04 11.78
CA VAL A 68 3.32 -0.78 12.75
C VAL A 68 3.77 -0.47 14.18
N GLY A 69 2.81 -0.25 15.08
CA GLY A 69 3.08 -0.02 16.49
C GLY A 69 1.88 0.55 17.25
N LYS A 70 2.03 0.70 18.57
CA LYS A 70 0.98 1.25 19.45
C LYS A 70 0.67 2.72 19.13
N ASN A 71 1.68 3.48 18.76
CA ASN A 71 1.59 4.88 18.35
C ASN A 71 2.56 5.13 17.17
N ILE A 72 2.42 6.28 16.50
CA ILE A 72 3.23 6.61 15.32
C ILE A 72 4.71 6.77 15.71
N SER A 73 5.03 7.50 16.78
CA SER A 73 6.42 7.82 17.15
C SER A 73 7.24 6.59 17.53
N GLY A 74 6.63 5.58 18.16
CA GLY A 74 7.26 4.30 18.53
C GLY A 74 7.01 3.18 17.53
N SER A 75 6.45 3.47 16.36
CA SER A 75 6.21 2.46 15.31
C SER A 75 7.45 2.22 14.47
N PHE A 76 7.61 0.99 13.99
CA PHE A 76 8.65 0.62 13.04
C PHE A 76 8.11 0.65 11.60
N SER A 77 8.98 0.99 10.65
CA SER A 77 8.62 1.03 9.23
C SER A 77 8.44 -0.40 8.70
N MET A 78 7.35 -0.61 7.96
CA MET A 78 6.97 -1.89 7.33
C MET A 78 6.62 -1.72 5.85
N SER A 79 6.86 -0.53 5.29
CA SER A 79 6.51 -0.18 3.90
C SER A 79 6.94 -1.25 2.91
N SER A 80 8.21 -1.67 2.94
CA SER A 80 8.76 -2.65 1.98
C SER A 80 8.02 -3.98 2.02
N GLN A 81 7.76 -4.50 3.22
CA GLN A 81 7.06 -5.79 3.39
C GLN A 81 5.59 -5.68 2.98
N VAL A 82 4.92 -4.59 3.35
CA VAL A 82 3.52 -4.34 2.98
C VAL A 82 3.39 -4.18 1.47
N HIS A 83 4.31 -3.46 0.82
CA HIS A 83 4.30 -3.28 -0.63
C HIS A 83 4.56 -4.59 -1.37
N LEU A 84 5.45 -5.44 -0.86
CA LEU A 84 5.69 -6.77 -1.43
C LEU A 84 4.43 -7.64 -1.33
N ASN A 85 3.82 -7.72 -0.14
CA ASN A 85 2.62 -8.51 0.08
C ASN A 85 1.43 -8.00 -0.74
N MET A 86 1.27 -6.69 -0.84
CA MET A 86 0.28 -6.04 -1.70
C MET A 86 0.46 -6.46 -3.17
N LYS A 87 1.68 -6.36 -3.71
CA LYS A 87 1.96 -6.75 -5.10
C LYS A 87 1.68 -8.23 -5.34
N LEU A 88 2.02 -9.10 -4.40
CA LEU A 88 1.73 -10.54 -4.50
C LEU A 88 0.23 -10.81 -4.46
N TRP A 89 -0.51 -10.09 -3.62
CA TRP A 89 -1.97 -10.19 -3.54
C TRP A 89 -2.65 -9.72 -4.83
N GLU A 90 -2.28 -8.56 -5.36
CA GLU A 90 -2.81 -8.03 -6.63
C GLU A 90 -2.56 -8.99 -7.81
N ARG A 91 -1.39 -9.66 -7.85
CA ARG A 91 -1.11 -10.69 -8.87
C ARG A 91 -2.03 -11.89 -8.75
N LYS A 92 -2.34 -12.35 -7.52
CA LYS A 92 -3.25 -13.48 -7.30
C LYS A 92 -4.69 -13.12 -7.66
N GLU A 93 -5.13 -11.91 -7.33
CA GLU A 93 -6.48 -11.44 -7.68
C GLU A 93 -6.64 -11.18 -9.19
N GLY A 94 -5.60 -10.72 -9.89
CA GLY A 94 -5.63 -10.56 -11.35
C GLY A 94 -5.50 -11.86 -12.15
N LEU A 95 -5.29 -13.00 -11.48
CA LEU A 95 -5.31 -14.34 -12.07
C LEU A 95 -6.67 -15.06 -11.87
N LYS A 96 -7.61 -14.43 -11.15
CA LYS A 96 -9.01 -14.87 -11.09
C LYS A 96 -9.81 -14.19 -12.20
#